data_AF-A0A941VNP4-F1
#
_entry.id   AF-A0A941VNP4-F1
#
_cell.length_a   1.000
_cell.length_b   1.000
_cell.length_c   1.000
_cell.angle_alpha   90.00
_cell.angle_beta   90.00
_cell.angle_gamma   90.00
#
_symmetry.space_group_name_H-M   'P 1'
#
loop_
_entity.id
_entity.type
_entity.pdbx_description
1 polymer ?
#
loop_
_entity_poly.entity_id
_entity_poly.type
_entity_poly.pdbx_seq_one_letter_code
_entity_poly.pdbx_strand_id
1 'polypeptide(L)'
;RKYKLTRSQHVMFLLADMMTWCEVGDALCHKAAAVQGQNRSPEFLQAVARLFALEVATKVYSKGTKIAQGCDEIMGEVAPKIKELDLGEISRNYMADMDQVAAEIVR
;
A
#
# COMPACT_ATOMS: atom_id res chain seq x y z
N ARG A 1 -10.67 -2.31 28.45
CA ARG A 1 -9.43 -3.12 28.32
C ARG A 1 -9.30 -3.52 26.84
N LYS A 2 -9.18 -2.51 25.96
CA LYS A 2 -9.29 -2.58 24.49
C LYS A 2 -8.04 -3.32 23.96
N TYR A 3 -8.24 -4.36 23.15
CA TYR A 3 -7.27 -5.23 22.46
C TYR A 3 -5.79 -5.10 22.87
N LYS A 4 -5.25 -6.06 23.66
CA LYS A 4 -3.82 -6.12 24.03
C LYS A 4 -2.94 -6.64 22.88
N LEU A 5 -3.03 -6.01 21.72
CA LEU A 5 -2.37 -6.42 20.48
C LEU A 5 -0.84 -6.49 20.60
N THR A 6 -0.25 -5.66 21.47
CA THR A 6 1.19 -5.61 21.75
C THR A 6 1.75 -6.86 22.44
N ARG A 7 0.89 -7.76 22.94
CA ARG A 7 1.32 -9.06 23.47
C ARG A 7 1.50 -10.12 22.38
N SER A 8 0.90 -9.92 21.20
CA SER A 8 1.05 -10.83 20.07
C SER A 8 2.16 -10.34 19.16
N GLN A 9 3.32 -11.00 19.21
CA GLN A 9 4.44 -10.70 18.31
C GLN A 9 4.02 -10.80 16.84
N HIS A 10 3.17 -11.78 16.50
CA HIS A 10 2.62 -11.91 15.16
C HIS A 10 1.87 -10.65 14.71
N VAL A 11 0.98 -10.11 15.55
CA VAL A 11 0.26 -8.88 15.25
C VAL A 11 1.21 -7.69 15.12
N MET A 12 2.23 -7.60 15.98
CA MET A 12 3.23 -6.54 15.88
C MET A 12 4.04 -6.61 14.58
N PHE A 13 4.38 -7.81 14.08
CA PHE A 13 5.05 -7.96 12.78
C PHE A 13 4.16 -7.53 11.62
N LEU A 14 2.88 -7.91 11.65
CA LEU A 14 1.92 -7.47 10.63
C LEU A 14 1.74 -5.95 10.62
N LEU A 15 1.66 -5.34 11.81
CA LEU A 15 1.56 -3.88 11.97
C LEU A 15 2.83 -3.18 11.47
N ALA A 16 4.01 -3.64 11.90
CA ALA A 16 5.29 -3.07 11.48
C ALA A 16 5.42 -3.10 9.96
N ASP A 17 5.10 -4.23 9.32
CA ASP A 17 5.12 -4.32 7.87
C ASP A 17 4.14 -3.33 7.22
N MET A 18 2.90 -3.21 7.73
CA MET A 18 1.94 -2.25 7.18
C MET A 18 2.46 -0.82 7.28
N MET A 19 3.02 -0.44 8.42
CA MET A 19 3.59 0.89 8.65
C MET A 19 4.73 1.18 7.67
N THR A 20 5.70 0.27 7.55
CA THR A 20 6.83 0.44 6.62
C THR A 20 6.36 0.59 5.18
N TRP A 21 5.41 -0.23 4.73
CA TRP A 21 4.89 -0.13 3.36
C TRP A 21 4.13 1.17 3.13
N CYS A 22 3.31 1.61 4.09
CA CYS A 22 2.62 2.90 4.01
C CYS A 22 3.61 4.08 3.97
N GLU A 23 4.63 4.10 4.83
CA GLU A 23 5.65 5.16 4.86
C GLU A 23 6.43 5.25 3.55
N VAL A 24 6.86 4.11 3.00
CA VAL A 24 7.57 4.08 1.70
C VAL A 24 6.64 4.49 0.56
N GLY A 25 5.39 4.05 0.58
CA GLY A 25 4.40 4.41 -0.43
C GLY A 25 4.10 5.90 -0.44
N ASP A 26 3.88 6.49 0.73
CA ASP A 26 3.65 7.92 0.89
C ASP A 26 4.87 8.74 0.41
N ALA A 27 6.09 8.34 0.80
CA ALA A 27 7.31 8.99 0.35
C ALA A 27 7.48 8.91 -1.19
N LEU A 28 7.15 7.78 -1.80
CA LEU A 28 7.21 7.59 -3.25
C LEU A 28 6.17 8.44 -3.98
N CYS A 29 4.94 8.53 -3.48
CA CYS A 29 3.89 9.39 -4.01
C CYS A 29 4.31 10.86 -3.97
N HIS A 30 4.85 11.34 -2.84
CA HIS A 30 5.39 12.69 -2.72
C HIS A 30 6.54 12.94 -3.70
N LYS A 31 7.45 11.97 -3.85
CA LYS A 31 8.54 12.06 -4.81
C LYS A 31 8.02 12.16 -6.24
N ALA A 32 7.03 11.35 -6.63
CA ALA A 32 6.40 11.39 -7.95
C ALA A 32 5.69 12.72 -8.24
N ALA A 33 5.06 13.32 -7.24
CA ALA A 33 4.41 14.62 -7.36
C ALA A 33 5.40 15.79 -7.50
N ALA A 34 6.61 15.65 -6.94
CA ALA A 34 7.63 16.71 -6.91
C ALA A 34 8.63 16.66 -8.09
N VAL A 35 8.52 15.72 -9.03
CA VAL A 35 9.49 15.59 -10.12
C VAL A 35 9.45 16.78 -11.07
N GLN A 36 10.56 17.51 -11.16
CA GLN A 36 10.87 18.44 -12.24
C GLN A 36 12.30 18.16 -12.75
N GLY A 37 12.45 17.87 -14.04
CA GLY A 37 13.76 17.86 -14.72
C GLY A 37 14.80 16.82 -14.28
N GLN A 38 14.40 15.62 -13.84
CA GLN A 38 15.33 14.53 -13.50
C GLN A 38 15.63 13.60 -14.70
N ASN A 39 16.59 12.67 -14.52
CA ASN A 39 17.01 11.66 -15.51
C ASN A 39 15.90 10.70 -15.98
N ARG A 40 14.74 10.67 -15.29
CA ARG A 40 13.59 9.82 -15.60
C ARG A 40 12.37 10.70 -15.81
N SER A 41 11.48 10.30 -16.71
CA SER A 41 10.28 11.09 -17.01
C SER A 41 9.36 11.20 -15.79
N PRO A 42 8.64 12.32 -15.61
CA PRO A 42 7.60 12.44 -14.59
C PRO A 42 6.56 11.33 -14.70
N GLU A 43 6.18 10.97 -15.93
CA GLU A 43 5.19 9.95 -16.21
C GLU A 43 5.66 8.59 -15.69
N PHE A 44 6.93 8.23 -15.91
CA PHE A 44 7.52 7.01 -15.35
C PHE A 44 7.37 6.95 -13.84
N LEU A 45 7.76 8.01 -13.11
CA LEU A 45 7.73 7.95 -11.65
C LEU A 45 6.29 7.93 -11.11
N GLN A 46 5.34 8.55 -11.81
CA GLN A 46 3.92 8.46 -11.47
C GLN A 46 3.37 7.05 -11.69
N ALA A 47 3.74 6.36 -12.76
CA ALA A 47 3.35 4.96 -13.00
C ALA A 47 3.93 4.03 -11.92
N VAL A 48 5.21 4.20 -11.58
CA VAL A 48 5.84 3.47 -10.45
C VAL A 48 5.09 3.74 -9.14
N ALA A 49 4.72 4.98 -8.84
CA ALA A 49 3.99 5.32 -7.62
C ALA A 49 2.61 4.68 -7.57
N ARG A 50 1.84 4.67 -8.68
CA ARG A 50 0.53 4.00 -8.74
C ARG A 50 0.63 2.48 -8.52
N LEU A 51 1.58 1.83 -9.20
CA LEU A 51 1.84 0.39 -9.02
C LEU A 51 2.22 0.08 -7.57
N PHE A 52 3.10 0.89 -6.98
CA PHE A 52 3.50 0.68 -5.59
C PHE A 52 2.36 0.97 -4.61
N ALA A 53 1.52 1.97 -4.87
CA ALA A 53 0.33 2.25 -4.05
C ALA A 53 -0.64 1.07 -4.04
N LEU A 54 -0.81 0.36 -5.17
CA LEU A 54 -1.59 -0.87 -5.23
C LEU A 54 -0.98 -1.99 -4.35
N GLU A 55 0.34 -2.16 -4.36
CA GLU A 55 1.03 -3.12 -3.50
C GLU A 55 0.87 -2.79 -2.00
N VAL A 56 0.95 -1.51 -1.65
CA VAL A 56 0.69 -1.03 -0.28
C VAL A 56 -0.76 -1.34 0.11
N ALA A 57 -1.73 -0.98 -0.73
CA ALA A 57 -3.14 -1.22 -0.47
C ALA A 57 -3.45 -2.72 -0.31
N THR A 58 -2.86 -3.58 -1.14
CA THR A 58 -3.00 -5.04 -1.08
C THR A 58 -2.46 -5.60 0.24
N LYS A 59 -1.31 -5.09 0.71
CA LYS A 59 -0.73 -5.51 1.99
C LYS A 59 -1.55 -5.02 3.17
N VAL A 60 -2.00 -3.76 3.15
CA VAL A 60 -2.89 -3.20 4.17
C VAL A 60 -4.18 -3.99 4.23
N TYR A 61 -4.78 -4.33 3.09
CA TYR A 61 -6.00 -5.13 3.03
C TYR A 61 -5.79 -6.51 3.66
N SER A 62 -4.77 -7.25 3.20
CA SER A 62 -4.51 -8.61 3.67
C SER A 62 -4.11 -8.66 5.15
N LYS A 63 -3.16 -7.83 5.57
CA LYS A 63 -2.63 -7.82 6.95
C LYS A 63 -3.61 -7.15 7.91
N GLY A 64 -4.24 -6.06 7.50
CA GLY A 64 -5.27 -5.37 8.25
C GLY A 64 -6.48 -6.25 8.52
N THR A 65 -6.91 -7.07 7.54
CA THR A 65 -7.98 -8.06 7.73
C THR A 65 -7.59 -9.10 8.78
N LYS A 66 -6.37 -9.66 8.70
CA LYS A 66 -5.85 -10.61 9.71
C LYS A 66 -5.84 -10.02 11.11
N ILE A 67 -5.45 -8.74 11.26
CA ILE A 67 -5.44 -8.06 12.56
C ILE A 67 -6.87 -7.79 13.05
N ALA A 68 -7.70 -7.22 12.18
CA ALA A 68 -9.03 -6.73 12.54
C ALA A 68 -10.05 -7.85 12.80
N GLN A 69 -9.87 -9.03 12.18
CA GLN A 69 -10.83 -10.14 12.25
C GLN A 69 -10.23 -11.45 12.74
N GLY A 70 -8.90 -11.58 12.78
CA GLY A 70 -8.22 -12.79 13.26
C GLY A 70 -7.96 -12.82 14.77
N CYS A 71 -8.33 -11.76 15.49
CA CYS A 71 -8.32 -11.76 16.96
C CYS A 71 -9.63 -12.37 17.51
N ASP A 72 -9.66 -12.72 18.80
CA ASP A 72 -10.82 -13.32 19.48
C ASP A 72 -12.13 -12.51 19.32
N GLU A 73 -12.01 -11.22 19.03
CA GLU A 73 -13.14 -10.32 18.74
C GLU A 73 -12.82 -9.48 17.50
N ILE A 74 -13.82 -9.29 16.65
CA ILE A 74 -13.74 -8.42 15.48
C ILE A 74 -13.61 -6.96 15.93
N MET A 75 -12.57 -6.29 15.46
CA MET A 75 -12.34 -4.87 15.71
C MET A 75 -13.35 -4.03 14.92
N GLY A 76 -14.49 -3.70 15.54
CA GLY A 76 -15.63 -3.04 14.90
C GLY A 76 -15.34 -1.70 14.22
N GLU A 77 -14.33 -0.95 14.66
CA GLU A 77 -13.92 0.33 14.03
C GLU A 77 -12.93 0.15 12.87
N VAL A 78 -12.17 -0.95 12.84
CA VAL A 78 -11.07 -1.16 11.88
C VAL A 78 -11.52 -2.03 10.71
N ALA A 79 -12.29 -3.09 10.99
CA ALA A 79 -12.73 -4.02 9.96
C ALA A 79 -13.55 -3.35 8.83
N PRO A 80 -14.46 -2.39 9.09
CA PRO A 80 -15.15 -1.67 8.03
C PRO A 80 -14.21 -0.83 7.16
N LYS A 81 -13.26 -0.10 7.76
CA LYS A 81 -12.28 0.72 7.03
C LYS A 81 -11.38 -0.09 6.10
N ILE A 82 -10.99 -1.29 6.53
CA ILE A 82 -10.23 -2.19 5.66
C ILE A 82 -11.07 -2.66 4.46
N LYS A 83 -12.38 -2.88 4.66
CA LYS A 83 -13.30 -3.29 3.58
C LYS A 83 -13.60 -2.16 2.59
N GLU A 84 -13.44 -0.91 2.99
CA GLU A 84 -13.59 0.27 2.11
C GLU A 84 -12.42 0.42 1.11
N LEU A 85 -11.31 -0.30 1.30
CA LEU A 85 -10.22 -0.33 0.33
C LEU A 85 -10.66 -1.07 -0.94
N ASP A 86 -10.99 -0.30 -1.98
CA ASP A 86 -11.32 -0.84 -3.29
C ASP A 86 -10.04 -1.11 -4.11
N LEU A 87 -9.51 -2.33 -3.96
CA LEU A 87 -8.34 -2.76 -4.74
C LEU A 87 -8.63 -2.81 -6.24
N GLY A 88 -9.89 -3.01 -6.64
CA GLY A 88 -10.29 -3.00 -8.05
C GLY A 88 -10.08 -1.60 -8.64
N GLU A 89 -10.57 -0.58 -7.95
CA GLU A 89 -10.40 0.81 -8.38
C GLU A 89 -8.94 1.26 -8.36
N ILE A 90 -8.17 0.89 -7.33
CA ILE A 90 -6.75 1.24 -7.23
C ILE A 90 -5.94 0.55 -8.35
N SER A 91 -6.36 -0.64 -8.78
CA SER A 91 -5.72 -1.38 -9.88
C SER A 91 -6.11 -0.91 -11.28
N ARG A 92 -6.94 0.14 -11.39
CA ARG A 92 -7.33 0.71 -12.67
C ARG A 92 -6.07 1.12 -13.45
N ASN A 93 -5.97 0.69 -14.71
CA ASN A 93 -4.83 0.91 -15.60
C ASN A 93 -3.53 0.16 -15.23
N TYR A 94 -3.57 -0.84 -14.34
CA TYR A 94 -2.38 -1.60 -13.91
C TYR A 94 -1.49 -2.08 -15.07
N MET A 95 -2.05 -2.68 -16.11
CA MET A 95 -1.27 -3.13 -17.29
C MET A 95 -0.60 -1.96 -18.03
N ALA A 96 -1.30 -0.83 -18.19
CA ALA A 96 -0.74 0.32 -18.86
C ALA A 96 0.42 0.94 -18.07
N ASP A 97 0.29 0.99 -16.73
CA ASP A 97 1.37 1.45 -15.86
C ASP A 97 2.57 0.49 -15.91
N MET A 98 2.35 -0.82 -15.96
CA MET A 98 3.40 -1.83 -16.12
C MET A 98 4.16 -1.65 -17.45
N ASP A 99 3.45 -1.50 -18.56
CA ASP A 99 4.04 -1.28 -19.89
C ASP A 99 4.88 -0.01 -19.92
N GLN A 100 4.38 1.06 -19.30
CA GLN A 100 5.08 2.34 -19.23
C GLN A 100 6.38 2.25 -18.41
N VAL A 101 6.34 1.55 -17.27
CA VAL A 101 7.53 1.32 -16.45
C VAL A 101 8.55 0.45 -17.21
N ALA A 102 8.10 -0.61 -17.87
CA ALA A 102 8.97 -1.49 -18.65
C ALA A 102 9.68 -0.75 -19.80
N ALA A 103 8.97 0.12 -20.52
CA ALA A 103 9.52 0.90 -21.63
C ALA A 103 10.67 1.83 -21.21
N GLU A 104 10.67 2.28 -19.96
CA GLU A 104 11.73 3.14 -19.40
C GLU A 104 12.90 2.34 -18.82
N ILE A 105 12.66 1.19 -18.19
CA ILE A 105 13.73 0.38 -17.57
C ILE A 105 14.67 -0.23 -18.62
N VAL A 106 14.17 -0.54 -19.81
CA VAL A 106 14.94 -1.15 -20.91
C VAL A 106 15.79 -0.12 -21.69
N ARG A 107 15.62 1.18 -21.43
CA ARG A 107 16.46 2.26 -21.99
C ARG A 107 17.79 2.39 -21.25
#